data_AF-A0A937P3G4-F1
#
_entry.id   AF-A0A937P3G4-F1
#
_cell.length_a   1.000
_cell.length_b   1.000
_cell.length_c   1.000
_cell.angle_alpha   90.00
_cell.angle_beta   90.00
_cell.angle_gamma   90.00
#
_symmetry.space_group_name_H-M   'P 1'
#
loop_
_entity.id
_entity.type
_entity.pdbx_description
1 polymer ?
#
loop_
_entity_poly.entity_id
_entity_poly.type
_entity_poly.pdbx_seq_one_letter_code
_entity_poly.pdbx_strand_id
1 'polypeptide(L)' 'MLQLLQNKKVNNNFLNLNKELQSTKLDTQRQQLQRAIDHAENKIDELVYELYGLTEEEIGIVENG' A
#
# COMPACT_ATOMS: atom_id res chain seq x y z
N MET A 1 -18.77 3.52 -7.16
CA MET A 1 -18.94 3.83 -5.71
C MET A 1 -18.16 2.88 -4.81
N LEU A 2 -18.33 1.55 -4.92
CA LEU A 2 -17.61 0.58 -4.09
C LEU A 2 -16.08 0.62 -4.25
N GLN A 3 -15.57 0.69 -5.49
CA GLN A 3 -14.13 0.79 -5.78
C GLN A 3 -13.48 2.01 -5.11
N LEU A 4 -14.12 3.18 -5.21
CA LEU A 4 -13.63 4.42 -4.62
C LEU A 4 -13.57 4.34 -3.08
N LEU A 5 -14.53 3.65 -2.45
CA LEU A 5 -14.54 3.41 -1.00
C LEU A 5 -13.39 2.49 -0.58
N GLN A 6 -13.08 1.47 -1.39
CA GLN A 6 -11.96 0.56 -1.14
C GLN A 6 -10.61 1.29 -1.24
N ASN A 7 -10.40 2.12 -2.27
CA ASN A 7 -9.18 2.94 -2.42
C ASN A 7 -8.98 3.85 -1.21
N LYS A 8 -10.05 4.52 -0.77
CA LYS A 8 -10.01 5.39 0.41
C LYS A 8 -9.70 4.62 1.70
N LYS A 9 -10.23 3.39 1.84
CA LYS A 9 -10.00 2.54 3.01
C LYS A 9 -8.53 2.10 3.12
N VAL A 10 -7.95 1.62 2.02
CA VAL A 10 -6.54 1.19 2.00
C VAL A 10 -5.60 2.36 2.28
N ASN A 11 -5.84 3.52 1.66
CA ASN A 11 -5.05 4.73 1.91
C ASN A 11 -5.11 5.17 3.38
N ASN A 12 -6.31 5.23 3.98
CA ASN A 12 -6.46 5.57 5.39
C ASN A 12 -5.73 4.58 6.32
N ASN A 13 -5.75 3.29 5.98
CA ASN A 13 -5.02 2.27 6.73
C ASN A 13 -3.50 2.52 6.67
N PHE A 14 -2.97 2.72 5.47
CA PHE A 14 -1.55 3.05 5.26
C PHE A 14 -1.10 4.28 6.06
N LEU A 15 -1.90 5.36 6.05
CA LEU A 15 -1.61 6.57 6.82
C LEU A 15 -1.59 6.34 8.33
N ASN A 16 -2.50 5.50 8.84
CA ASN A 16 -2.54 5.17 10.27
C ASN A 16 -1.34 4.31 10.69
N LEU A 17 -0.99 3.30 9.88
CA LEU A 17 0.18 2.44 10.15
C LEU A 17 1.48 3.25 10.17
N ASN A 18 1.64 4.20 9.25
CA ASN A 18 2.80 5.10 9.23
C ASN A 18 2.90 5.98 10.49
N LYS A 19 1.77 6.53 10.95
CA LYS A 19 1.73 7.29 12.21
C LYS A 19 2.11 6.42 13.41
N GLU A 20 1.60 5.19 13.46
CA GLU A 20 1.91 4.24 14.51
C GLU A 20 3.41 3.88 14.52
N LEU A 21 3.99 3.62 13.34
CA LEU A 21 5.42 3.34 13.17
C LEU A 21 6.31 4.48 13.68
N GLN A 22 5.93 5.73 13.44
CA GLN A 22 6.69 6.90 13.92
C GLN A 22 6.73 7.00 15.45
N SER A 23 5.64 6.59 16.12
CA SER A 23 5.55 6.63 17.59
C SER A 23 6.08 5.37 18.30
N THR A 24 6.25 4.27 17.57
CA THR A 24 6.64 2.96 18.11
C THR A 24 8.14 2.88 18.35
N LYS A 25 8.54 2.57 19.58
CA LYS A 25 9.95 2.45 20.00
C LYS A 25 10.49 1.03 19.99
N LEU A 26 9.62 0.01 20.04
CA LEU A 26 10.03 -1.38 20.12
C LEU A 26 10.29 -1.94 18.72
N ASP A 27 11.52 -2.38 18.46
CA ASP A 27 11.95 -2.82 17.12
C ASP A 27 11.11 -3.96 16.54
N THR A 28 10.69 -4.92 17.37
CA THR A 28 9.85 -6.03 16.90
C THR A 28 8.47 -5.56 16.42
N GLN A 29 7.89 -4.58 17.11
CA GLN A 29 6.63 -3.94 16.70
C GLN A 29 6.84 -3.08 15.45
N ARG A 30 7.95 -2.34 15.37
CA ARG A 30 8.32 -1.59 14.16
C ARG A 30 8.42 -2.51 12.93
N GLN A 31 9.04 -3.67 13.08
CA GLN A 31 9.14 -4.67 12.00
C GLN A 31 7.77 -5.25 11.60
N GLN A 32 6.87 -5.46 12.57
CA GLN A 32 5.49 -5.90 12.28
C GLN A 32 4.71 -4.81 11.52
N LEU A 33 4.82 -3.56 11.96
CA LEU A 33 4.21 -2.42 11.30
C LEU A 33 4.77 -2.21 9.90
N GLN A 34 6.08 -2.36 9.71
CA GLN A 34 6.70 -2.26 8.39
C GLN A 34 6.12 -3.28 7.41
N ARG A 35 6.01 -4.56 7.81
CA ARG A 35 5.39 -5.59 6.96
C ARG A 35 3.93 -5.27 6.59
N ALA A 36 3.19 -4.67 7.51
CA ALA A 36 1.80 -4.26 7.25
C ALA A 36 1.74 -3.05 6.30
N ILE A 37 2.70 -2.13 6.39
CA ILE A 37 2.87 -1.00 5.48
C ILE A 37 3.22 -1.50 4.08
N ASP A 38 4.22 -2.37 3.95
CA ASP A 38 4.66 -2.93 2.65
C ASP A 38 3.48 -3.64 1.94
N HIS A 39 2.66 -4.38 2.70
CA HIS A 39 1.46 -5.02 2.16
C HIS A 39 0.40 -3.99 1.68
N ALA A 40 0.24 -2.89 2.42
CA ALA A 40 -0.68 -1.82 2.04
C ALA A 40 -0.19 -1.04 0.81
N GLU A 41 1.13 -0.84 0.67
CA GLU A 41 1.76 -0.21 -0.50
C GLU A 41 1.51 -1.04 -1.75
N ASN A 42 1.81 -2.35 -1.73
CA ASN A 42 1.51 -3.24 -2.85
C ASN A 42 0.03 -3.19 -3.24
N LYS A 43 -0.87 -3.11 -2.24
CA LYS A 43 -2.30 -3.00 -2.52
C LYS A 43 -2.69 -1.67 -3.16
N ILE A 44 -1.99 -0.59 -2.83
CA ILE A 44 -2.18 0.71 -3.48
C ILE A 44 -1.70 0.64 -4.92
N ASP A 45 -0.55 0.03 -5.18
CA ASP A 45 -0.01 -0.12 -6.55
C ASP A 45 -0.97 -0.91 -7.44
N GLU A 46 -1.49 -2.05 -6.96
CA GLU A 46 -2.54 -2.81 -7.67
C GLU A 46 -3.76 -1.95 -8.03
N LEU A 47 -4.23 -1.12 -7.08
CA LEU A 47 -5.39 -0.25 -7.30
C LEU A 47 -5.08 0.89 -8.27
N VAL A 48 -3.85 1.38 -8.30
CA VAL A 48 -3.37 2.38 -9.26
C VAL A 48 -3.31 1.74 -10.66
N TYR A 49 -2.72 0.56 -10.79
CA TYR A 49 -2.68 -0.18 -12.05
C TYR A 49 -4.08 -0.48 -12.59
N GLU A 50 -5.00 -0.91 -11.74
CA GLU A 50 -6.41 -1.13 -12.11
C GLU A 50 -7.08 0.18 -12.55
N LEU A 51 -6.82 1.30 -11.88
CA LEU A 51 -7.41 2.60 -12.22
C LEU A 51 -6.95 3.11 -13.60
N TYR A 52 -5.68 2.89 -13.93
CA TYR A 52 -5.11 3.27 -15.23
C TYR A 52 -5.27 2.18 -16.31
N GLY A 53 -5.78 0.99 -15.93
CA GLY A 53 -6.02 -0.11 -16.85
C GLY A 53 -4.76 -0.76 -17.41
N LEU A 54 -3.67 -0.78 -16.63
CA LEU A 54 -2.40 -1.36 -17.07
C LEU A 54 -2.53 -2.89 -17.22
N THR A 55 -1.85 -3.39 -18.24
CA THR A 55 -1.66 -4.82 -18.50
C THR A 55 -0.48 -5.38 -17.69
N GLU A 56 -0.39 -6.72 -17.55
CA GLU A 56 0.73 -7.38 -16.87
C GLU A 56 2.10 -7.03 -17.51
N GLU A 57 2.14 -6.83 -18.82
CA GLU A 57 3.35 -6.40 -19.54
C GLU A 57 3.77 -4.98 -19.12
N GLU A 58 2.83 -4.04 -19.08
CA GLU A 58 3.07 -2.65 -18.67
C GLU A 58 3.46 -2.57 -17.19
N ILE A 59 2.82 -3.36 -16.32
CA ILE A 59 3.20 -3.48 -14.91
C ILE A 59 4.64 -3.98 -14.79
N GLY A 60 4.99 -5.03 -15.53
CA GLY A 60 6.35 -5.57 -15.55
C GLY A 60 7.39 -4.54 -15.99
N ILE A 61 7.05 -3.65 -16.92
CA ILE A 61 7.94 -2.54 -17.32
C ILE A 61 8.10 -1.52 -16.19
N VAL A 62 7.02 -1.19 -15.47
CA VAL A 62 7.05 -0.24 -14.35
C VAL A 62 7.85 -0.79 -13.16
N GLU A 63 7.73 -2.08 -12.85
CA GLU A 63 8.40 -2.71 -11.70
C GLU A 63 9.88 -3.04 -11.96
N ASN A 64 10.29 -3.18 -13.22
CA ASN A 64 11.67 -3.53 -13.59
C ASN A 64 12.48 -2.36 -14.21
N GLY A 65 11.90 -1.16 -14.28
CA GLY A 65 12.54 0.06 -14.80
C GLY A 65 13.27 0.86 -13.72
#